data_AF-A0A951M819-F1
#
_entry.id   AF-A0A951M819-F1
#
_cell.length_a   1.000
_cell.length_b   1.000
_cell.length_c   1.000
_cell.angle_alpha   90.00
_cell.angle_beta   90.00
_cell.angle_gamma   90.00
#
_symmetry.space_group_name_H-M   'P 1'
#
loop_
_entity.id
_entity.type
_entity.pdbx_description
1 polymer ?
#
loop_
_entity_poly.entity_id
_entity_poly.type
_entity_poly.pdbx_seq_one_letter_code
_entity_poly.pdbx_strand_id
1 'polypeptide(L)' 'MPRHTLLPLIVALSVSACGGGDDPAPAAQTQQYPAVYGGPSAPTADVGRDGDFFINATTGEMYGPKAGGVWPTATVSLV' A
#
# COMPACT_ATOMS: atom_id res chain seq x y z
N MET A 1 -23.45 46.56 9.64
CA MET A 1 -22.68 46.77 8.39
C MET A 1 -21.60 45.68 8.34
N PRO A 2 -21.39 45.06 7.17
CA PRO A 2 -21.05 43.63 7.00
C PRO A 2 -19.59 43.24 7.27
N ARG A 3 -19.40 41.97 7.62
CA ARG A 3 -18.10 41.26 7.73
C ARG A 3 -17.31 41.40 6.42
N HIS A 4 -16.17 42.09 6.45
CA HIS A 4 -15.18 42.03 5.38
C HIS A 4 -14.29 40.81 5.59
N THR A 5 -14.77 39.66 5.15
CA THR A 5 -13.95 38.47 4.94
C THR A 5 -12.94 38.81 3.85
N LEU A 6 -11.67 38.87 4.21
CA LEU A 6 -10.54 39.10 3.29
C LEU A 6 -10.43 37.89 2.36
N LEU A 7 -11.06 37.98 1.19
CA LEU A 7 -10.86 37.08 0.06
C LEU A 7 -9.50 37.44 -0.55
N PRO A 8 -8.46 36.59 -0.53
CA PRO A 8 -7.29 36.85 -1.34
C PRO A 8 -7.68 36.63 -2.80
N LEU A 9 -7.81 37.72 -3.55
CA LEU A 9 -7.86 37.72 -5.00
C LEU A 9 -6.48 37.28 -5.50
N ILE A 10 -6.25 35.97 -5.53
CA ILE A 10 -5.04 35.39 -6.14
C ILE A 10 -5.25 35.46 -7.65
N VAL A 11 -4.57 36.41 -8.27
CA VAL A 11 -4.43 36.52 -9.72
C VAL A 11 -3.77 35.24 -10.23
N ALA A 12 -4.53 34.41 -10.96
CA ALA A 12 -3.99 33.26 -11.65
C ALA A 12 -3.22 33.74 -12.90
N LEU A 13 -1.89 33.87 -12.80
CA LEU A 13 -1.01 33.88 -13.97
C LEU A 13 -0.75 32.43 -14.38
N SER A 14 -1.50 31.92 -15.36
CA SER A 14 -1.18 30.64 -16.01
C SER A 14 -0.11 30.87 -17.06
N VAL A 15 1.14 30.53 -16.73
CA VAL A 15 2.24 30.45 -17.70
C VAL A 15 2.10 29.10 -18.43
N SER A 16 1.67 29.13 -19.69
CA SER A 16 1.74 27.95 -20.56
C SER A 16 3.14 27.87 -21.14
N ALA A 17 4.02 27.11 -20.48
CA ALA A 17 5.34 26.77 -21.00
C ALA A 17 5.35 25.29 -21.41
N CYS A 18 5.75 25.05 -22.65
CA CYS A 18 5.70 23.79 -23.37
C CYS A 18 6.49 22.66 -22.66
N GLY A 19 5.75 21.65 -22.19
CA GLY A 19 6.25 20.41 -21.61
C GLY A 19 5.08 19.72 -20.92
N GLY A 20 4.36 18.84 -21.62
CA GLY A 20 3.13 18.23 -21.11
C GLY A 20 3.35 17.45 -19.81
N GLY A 21 2.98 18.07 -18.69
CA GLY A 21 3.20 17.58 -17.33
C GLY A 21 2.06 18.02 -16.40
N ASP A 22 0.84 18.06 -16.92
CA ASP A 22 -0.38 18.43 -16.16
C ASP A 22 -1.12 17.20 -15.62
N ASP A 23 -0.56 16.00 -15.76
CA ASP A 23 -1.06 14.85 -15.03
C ASP A 23 -0.90 15.17 -13.54
N PRO A 24 -1.98 15.16 -12.73
CA PRO A 24 -1.82 15.22 -11.30
C PRO A 24 -0.88 14.06 -10.95
N ALA A 25 0.31 14.37 -10.45
CA ALA A 25 1.22 13.37 -9.92
C ALA A 25 0.35 12.43 -9.07
N PRO A 26 0.29 11.12 -9.39
CA PRO A 26 -0.63 10.22 -8.69
C PRO A 26 -0.37 10.42 -7.21
N ALA A 27 -1.39 10.88 -6.48
CA ALA A 27 -1.30 11.24 -5.07
C ALA A 27 -0.43 10.18 -4.41
N ALA A 28 0.77 10.57 -3.95
CA ALA A 28 1.87 9.65 -3.65
C ALA A 28 1.30 8.38 -3.03
N GLN A 29 1.09 7.37 -3.88
CA GLN A 29 0.35 6.21 -3.44
C GLN A 29 1.31 5.62 -2.42
N THR A 30 0.90 5.50 -1.17
CA THR A 30 1.53 4.55 -0.27
C THR A 30 1.20 3.18 -0.83
N GLN A 31 1.81 2.81 -1.97
CA GLN A 31 1.74 1.48 -2.55
C GLN A 31 2.42 0.56 -1.55
N GLN A 32 1.65 0.14 -0.56
CA GLN A 32 2.00 -0.90 0.36
C GLN A 32 1.69 -2.20 -0.37
N TYR A 33 2.67 -2.68 -1.13
CA TYR A 33 2.60 -4.01 -1.67
C TYR A 33 2.57 -5.03 -0.53
N PRO A 34 1.84 -6.15 -0.70
CA PRO A 34 2.00 -7.32 0.15
C PRO A 34 3.48 -7.67 0.32
N ALA A 35 3.93 -7.76 1.56
CA ALA A 35 5.25 -8.30 1.86
C ALA A 35 5.21 -9.82 1.80
N VAL A 36 6.35 -10.42 1.43
CA VAL A 36 6.55 -11.87 1.52
C VAL A 36 7.59 -12.14 2.60
N TYR A 37 7.18 -12.87 3.62
CA TYR A 37 8.03 -13.32 4.72
C TYR A 37 8.47 -14.77 4.50
N GLY A 38 9.49 -15.20 5.24
CA GLY A 38 9.92 -16.60 5.23
C GLY A 38 10.51 -17.05 6.55
N GLY A 39 10.35 -18.34 6.84
CA GLY A 39 10.90 -18.96 8.04
C GLY A 39 10.85 -20.48 8.00
N PRO A 40 11.46 -21.15 8.99
CA PRO A 40 11.54 -22.62 9.05
C PRO A 40 10.25 -23.31 9.53
N SER A 41 9.25 -22.54 9.96
CA SER A 41 8.00 -23.03 10.53
C SER A 41 6.83 -22.15 10.10
N ALA A 42 5.60 -22.61 10.34
CA ALA A 42 4.40 -21.80 10.13
C ALA A 42 4.51 -20.43 10.86
N PRO A 43 3.96 -19.35 10.27
CA PRO A 43 4.04 -18.02 10.86
C PRO A 43 3.15 -17.88 12.10
N THR A 44 3.59 -17.08 13.06
CA THR A 44 2.73 -16.63 14.16
C THR A 44 1.90 -15.42 13.75
N ALA A 45 0.86 -15.10 14.52
CA ALA A 45 0.01 -13.92 14.29
C ALA A 45 0.77 -12.59 14.38
N ASP A 46 1.93 -12.56 15.05
CA ASP A 46 2.78 -11.36 15.17
C ASP A 46 3.61 -11.07 13.90
N VAL A 47 3.72 -12.05 12.99
CA VAL A 47 4.45 -11.89 11.73
C VAL A 47 3.53 -11.27 10.68
N GLY A 48 3.99 -10.18 10.07
CA GLY A 48 3.33 -9.50 8.96
C GLY A 48 2.01 -8.82 9.33
N ARG A 49 1.43 -8.14 8.34
CA ARG A 49 0.14 -7.47 8.39
C ARG A 49 -0.84 -8.14 7.44
N ASP A 50 -2.11 -7.81 7.58
CA ASP A 50 -3.14 -8.30 6.66
C ASP A 50 -2.79 -7.92 5.21
N GLY A 51 -2.95 -8.87 4.31
CA GLY A 51 -2.53 -8.79 2.91
C GLY A 51 -1.18 -9.44 2.61
N ASP A 52 -0.33 -9.69 3.61
CA ASP A 52 1.00 -10.27 3.40
C ASP A 52 0.96 -11.79 3.16
N PHE A 53 2.08 -12.32 2.65
CA PHE A 53 2.31 -13.75 2.41
C PHE A 53 3.50 -14.24 3.23
N PHE A 54 3.54 -15.54 3.53
CA PHE A 54 4.64 -16.18 4.24
C PHE A 54 4.98 -17.52 3.59
N ILE A 55 6.26 -17.85 3.46
CA ILE A 55 6.71 -19.14 2.95
C ILE A 55 7.41 -19.91 4.07
N ASN A 56 6.90 -21.09 4.41
CA ASN A 56 7.63 -22.04 5.22
C ASN A 56 8.68 -22.73 4.32
N ALA A 57 9.94 -22.33 4.46
CA ALA A 57 11.03 -22.81 3.62
C ALA A 57 11.39 -24.28 3.88
N THR A 58 10.93 -24.86 4.99
CA THR A 58 11.15 -26.26 5.34
C THR A 58 10.13 -27.19 4.70
N THR A 59 8.85 -26.79 4.68
CA THR A 59 7.76 -27.58 4.09
C THR A 59 7.44 -27.20 2.65
N GLY A 60 7.91 -26.04 2.18
CA GLY A 60 7.56 -25.49 0.86
C GLY A 60 6.13 -24.95 0.80
N GLU A 61 5.49 -24.75 1.95
CA GLU A 61 4.12 -24.25 2.04
C GLU A 61 4.08 -22.73 2.00
N MET A 62 3.20 -22.19 1.17
CA MET A 62 2.86 -20.76 1.17
C MET A 62 1.58 -20.50 1.96
N TYR A 63 1.63 -19.50 2.84
CA TYR A 63 0.54 -19.02 3.67
C TYR A 63 0.16 -17.62 3.19
N GLY A 64 -1.13 -17.37 2.99
CA GLY A 64 -1.64 -16.03 2.74
C GLY A 64 -2.76 -15.96 1.69
N PRO A 65 -3.27 -14.75 1.42
CA PRO A 65 -2.94 -13.50 2.12
C PRO A 65 -3.43 -13.53 3.58
N LYS A 66 -2.67 -12.95 4.52
CA LYS A 66 -3.11 -12.82 5.92
C LYS A 66 -4.39 -11.98 5.99
N ALA A 67 -5.34 -12.37 6.84
CA ALA A 67 -6.59 -11.63 6.99
C ALA A 67 -7.09 -11.65 8.44
N GLY A 68 -7.49 -10.49 8.96
CA GLY A 68 -8.00 -10.36 10.32
C GLY A 68 -6.97 -10.74 11.39
N GLY A 69 -5.68 -10.55 11.11
CA GLY A 69 -4.59 -10.94 11.99
C GLY A 69 -4.25 -12.44 11.95
N VAL A 70 -4.94 -13.23 11.11
CA VAL A 70 -4.80 -14.69 11.06
C VAL A 70 -4.22 -15.12 9.71
N TRP A 71 -3.27 -16.06 9.78
CA TRP A 71 -2.74 -16.72 8.60
C TRP A 71 -3.68 -17.87 8.18
N PRO A 72 -4.16 -17.92 6.92
CA PRO A 72 -4.98 -19.02 6.46
C PRO A 72 -4.17 -20.33 6.46
N THR A 73 -4.84 -21.44 6.83
CA THR A 73 -4.29 -22.79 6.78
C THR A 73 -4.27 -23.41 5.38
N ALA A 74 -4.90 -22.75 4.39
CA ALA A 74 -4.86 -23.21 3.01
C ALA A 74 -3.46 -22.98 2.45
N THR A 75 -2.64 -24.03 2.44
CA THR A 75 -1.30 -24.03 1.89
C THR A 75 -1.37 -24.48 0.42
N VAL A 76 -0.71 -23.75 -0.47
CA VAL A 76 -0.40 -24.26 -1.81
C VAL A 76 1.00 -24.85 -1.73
N SER A 77 1.13 -26.13 -2.08
CA SER A 77 2.43 -26.76 -2.26
C SER A 77 3.07 -26.25 -3.54
N LEU A 78 4.31 -25.78 -3.46
CA LEU A 78 5.07 -25.27 -4.62
C LEU A 78 5.92 -26.37 -5.32
N VAL A 79 5.69 -27.65 -4.97
CA VAL A 79 6.50 -28.79 -5.43
C VAL A 79 5.71 -29.72 -6.34
#